data_AF-U7QR21-F1
#
_entry.id   AF-U7QR21-F1
#
_cell.length_a   1.000
_cell.length_b   1.000
_cell.length_c   1.000
_cell.angle_alpha   90.00
_cell.angle_beta   90.00
_cell.angle_gamma   90.00
#
_symmetry.space_group_name_H-M   'P 1'
#
loop_
_entity.id
_entity.type
_entity.pdbx_description
1 polymer ?
#
loop_
_entity_poly.entity_id
_entity_poly.type
_entity_poly.pdbx_seq_one_letter_code
_entity_poly.pdbx_strand_id
1 'polypeptide(L)'
;MLLYEGGGGTGLTAFINDATQTNISENEELNILDYHPAIYPVLEISDRFPKSIFLQGESGMRPFRFRLTPGAEWKIIYKPKLDETKMPKIIIPPGKEPSRVEYPDGRVDLNRDSIDYWKIK
;
A
#
# COMPACT_ATOMS: atom_id res chain seq x y z
N MET A 1 2.81 -16.85 -14.67
CA MET A 1 2.46 -15.47 -14.26
C MET A 1 2.88 -15.34 -12.81
N LEU A 2 4.03 -14.73 -12.53
CA LEU A 2 4.46 -14.46 -11.17
C LEU A 2 3.62 -13.29 -10.66
N LEU A 3 2.71 -13.58 -9.74
CA LEU A 3 2.04 -12.54 -8.97
C LEU A 3 3.13 -11.89 -8.11
N TYR A 4 3.40 -10.62 -8.34
CA TYR A 4 4.23 -9.81 -7.46
C TYR A 4 3.48 -9.74 -6.11
N GLU A 5 3.82 -10.59 -5.14
CA GLU A 5 3.23 -10.52 -3.79
C GLU A 5 3.54 -9.19 -3.07
N GLY A 6 4.41 -8.35 -3.63
CA GLY A 6 4.70 -6.99 -3.16
C GLY A 6 3.74 -5.90 -3.66
N GLY A 7 2.79 -6.22 -4.54
CA GLY A 7 1.87 -5.24 -5.13
C GLY A 7 0.54 -5.13 -4.39
N GLY A 8 0.54 -5.17 -3.06
CA GLY A 8 -0.65 -4.91 -2.26
C GLY A 8 -1.03 -3.44 -2.38
N GLY A 9 -1.69 -3.06 -3.48
CA GLY A 9 -2.11 -1.69 -3.73
C GLY A 9 -2.84 -1.13 -2.50
N THR A 10 -2.44 0.05 -2.07
CA THR A 10 -3.14 0.76 -1.01
C THR A 10 -4.45 1.28 -1.54
N GLY A 11 -5.53 0.94 -0.85
CA GLY A 11 -6.87 1.27 -1.27
C GLY A 11 -7.87 0.90 -0.20
N LEU A 12 -9.14 1.12 -0.52
CA LEU A 12 -10.25 0.77 0.35
C LEU A 12 -11.20 -0.16 -0.39
N THR A 13 -11.81 -1.07 0.35
CA THR A 13 -12.96 -1.85 -0.08
C THR A 13 -14.04 -1.69 0.96
N ALA A 14 -15.24 -1.27 0.53
CA ALA A 14 -16.37 -1.06 1.42
C ALA A 14 -17.49 -2.07 1.14
N PHE A 15 -17.93 -2.79 2.18
CA PHE A 15 -19.07 -3.70 2.15
C PHE A 15 -20.28 -3.03 2.76
N ILE A 16 -21.42 -3.06 2.08
CA ILE A 16 -22.61 -2.30 2.50
C ILE A 16 -23.51 -3.17 3.40
N ASN A 17 -23.99 -2.58 4.49
CA ASN A 17 -25.05 -3.13 5.35
C ASN A 17 -24.84 -4.62 5.69
N ASP A 18 -25.69 -5.49 5.14
CA ASP A 18 -25.78 -6.92 5.48
C ASP A 18 -24.93 -7.82 4.57
N ALA A 19 -24.03 -7.27 3.76
CA ALA A 19 -23.12 -8.07 2.94
C ALA A 19 -22.40 -9.13 3.79
N THR A 20 -22.31 -10.37 3.30
CA THR A 20 -21.62 -11.44 4.05
C THR A 20 -20.22 -10.97 4.45
N GLN A 21 -19.90 -11.05 5.74
CA GLN A 21 -18.59 -10.66 6.22
C GLN A 21 -17.54 -11.59 5.62
N THR A 22 -16.66 -11.02 4.80
CA THR A 22 -15.56 -11.76 4.18
C THR A 22 -14.23 -11.45 4.86
N ASN A 23 -14.19 -10.44 5.74
CA ASN A 23 -13.00 -10.08 6.50
C ASN A 23 -13.34 -9.71 7.96
N ILE A 24 -12.64 -10.34 8.91
CA ILE A 24 -12.83 -10.10 10.35
C ILE A 24 -12.30 -8.73 10.83
N SER A 25 -11.59 -7.99 9.97
CA SER A 25 -10.95 -6.71 10.29
C SER A 25 -11.59 -5.50 9.60
N GLU A 26 -12.86 -5.62 9.18
CA GLU A 26 -13.62 -4.51 8.60
C GLU A 26 -13.85 -3.39 9.63
N ASN A 27 -13.40 -2.17 9.32
CA ASN A 27 -13.73 -0.99 10.13
C ASN A 27 -15.15 -0.51 9.80
N GLU A 28 -15.98 -0.30 10.80
CA GLU A 28 -17.36 0.15 10.59
C GLU A 28 -17.45 1.66 10.46
N GLU A 29 -18.14 2.14 9.43
CA GLU A 29 -18.43 3.55 9.17
C GLU A 29 -19.92 3.73 8.85
N LEU A 30 -20.54 4.78 9.37
CA LEU A 30 -21.98 5.05 9.19
C LEU A 30 -22.20 6.28 8.32
N ASN A 31 -22.79 6.09 7.14
CA ASN A 31 -23.13 7.10 6.14
C ASN A 31 -21.93 7.89 5.56
N ILE A 32 -20.87 8.14 6.33
CA ILE A 32 -19.65 8.80 5.88
C ILE A 32 -18.46 7.89 6.17
N LEU A 33 -17.71 7.52 5.13
CA LEU A 33 -16.42 6.83 5.24
C LEU A 33 -15.33 7.87 4.91
N ASP A 34 -14.51 8.25 5.90
CA ASP A 34 -13.41 9.21 5.71
C ASP A 34 -12.05 8.53 5.86
N TYR A 35 -11.42 8.20 4.73
CA TYR A 35 -10.18 7.44 4.67
C TYR A 35 -9.04 8.23 4.02
N HIS A 36 -8.00 8.49 4.81
CA HIS A 36 -6.82 9.24 4.41
C HIS A 36 -5.54 8.39 4.59
N PRO A 37 -5.22 7.45 3.69
CA PRO A 37 -4.00 6.66 3.82
C PRO A 37 -2.73 7.45 3.50
N ALA A 38 -1.66 7.12 4.20
CA ALA A 38 -0.31 7.44 3.75
C ALA A 38 0.14 6.46 2.66
N ILE A 39 0.67 7.00 1.57
CA ILE A 39 1.28 6.25 0.46
C ILE A 39 2.71 6.74 0.25
N TYR A 40 3.61 5.81 -0.07
CA TYR A 40 5.02 6.06 -0.29
C TYR A 40 5.37 5.70 -1.74
N PRO A 41 6.15 6.54 -2.44
CA PRO A 41 6.76 6.11 -3.69
C PRO A 41 7.89 5.13 -3.38
N VAL A 42 8.09 4.15 -4.26
CA VAL A 42 9.20 3.19 -4.20
C VAL A 42 9.92 3.21 -5.53
N LEU A 43 11.24 3.41 -5.50
CA LEU A 43 12.07 3.38 -6.70
C LEU A 43 12.60 1.98 -6.93
N GLU A 44 12.24 1.35 -8.05
CA GLU A 44 12.81 0.09 -8.50
C GLU A 44 13.92 0.34 -9.52
N ILE A 45 15.12 -0.12 -9.21
CA ILE A 45 16.27 -0.14 -10.11
C ILE A 45 16.59 -1.61 -10.36
N SER A 46 15.94 -2.17 -11.38
CA SER A 46 16.12 -3.55 -11.80
C SER A 46 16.84 -3.59 -13.14
N ASP A 47 17.70 -4.58 -13.33
CA ASP A 47 18.27 -4.88 -14.65
C ASP A 47 17.27 -5.61 -15.57
N ARG A 48 16.23 -6.22 -14.98
CA ARG A 48 15.21 -6.99 -15.72
C ARG A 48 14.08 -6.14 -16.28
N PHE A 49 13.86 -4.96 -15.70
CA PHE A 49 12.74 -4.07 -16.03
C PHE A 49 13.21 -2.62 -16.15
N PRO A 50 12.53 -1.78 -16.92
CA PRO A 50 12.79 -0.34 -16.90
C PRO A 50 12.72 0.19 -15.46
N LYS A 51 13.62 1.14 -15.14
CA LYS A 51 13.55 1.86 -13.86
C LYS A 51 12.15 2.42 -13.67
N SER A 52 11.52 2.09 -12.56
CA SER A 52 10.11 2.39 -12.31
C SER A 52 9.93 3.03 -10.94
N ILE A 53 8.89 3.85 -10.81
CA ILE A 53 8.38 4.28 -9.51
C ILE A 53 6.99 3.67 -9.37
N PHE A 54 6.75 2.97 -8.27
CA PHE A 54 5.42 2.47 -7.92
C PHE A 54 5.00 2.97 -6.54
N LEU A 55 3.70 2.88 -6.26
CA LEU A 55 3.11 3.39 -5.02
C LEU A 55 2.79 2.24 -4.09
N GLN A 56 3.19 2.39 -2.83
CA GLN A 56 2.90 1.43 -1.77
C GLN A 56 2.59 2.18 -0.49
N GLY A 57 1.44 1.92 0.11
CA GLY A 57 1.10 2.51 1.40
C GLY A 57 1.44 1.62 2.57
N GLU A 58 1.31 2.21 3.75
CA GLU A 58 1.57 1.56 5.04
C GLU A 58 0.75 0.28 5.25
N SER A 59 -0.38 0.20 4.58
CA SER A 59 -1.10 -1.05 4.43
C SER A 59 -1.60 -1.23 3.01
N GLY A 60 -1.84 -2.50 2.67
CA GLY A 60 -2.55 -2.85 1.45
C GLY A 60 -4.01 -2.41 1.50
N MET A 61 -4.86 -3.19 0.84
CA MET A 61 -6.30 -2.93 0.82
C MET A 61 -6.90 -2.95 2.24
N ARG A 62 -7.54 -1.85 2.63
CA ARG A 62 -8.28 -1.73 3.91
C ARG A 62 -9.76 -2.06 3.70
N PRO A 63 -10.30 -3.07 4.39
CA PRO A 63 -11.73 -3.38 4.33
C PRO A 63 -12.53 -2.48 5.30
N PHE A 64 -13.70 -2.04 4.86
CA PHE A 64 -14.65 -1.24 5.63
C PHE A 64 -16.04 -1.87 5.55
N ARG A 65 -16.79 -1.72 6.63
CA ARG A 65 -18.22 -2.00 6.68
C ARG A 65 -18.96 -0.67 6.65
N PHE A 66 -19.56 -0.36 5.51
CA PHE A 66 -20.24 0.91 5.30
C PHE A 66 -21.74 0.76 5.54
N ARG A 67 -22.20 1.20 6.71
CA ARG A 67 -23.61 1.16 7.10
C ARG A 67 -24.32 2.38 6.52
N LEU A 68 -25.34 2.14 5.72
CA LEU A 68 -26.15 3.16 5.07
C LEU A 68 -27.53 3.20 5.71
N THR A 69 -27.91 4.37 6.21
CA THR A 69 -29.24 4.62 6.77
C THR A 69 -30.20 4.95 5.62
N PRO A 70 -31.36 4.28 5.51
CA PRO A 70 -32.35 4.60 4.49
C PRO A 70 -32.75 6.09 4.55
N GLY A 71 -32.67 6.79 3.42
CA GLY A 71 -33.03 8.20 3.31
C GLY A 71 -31.97 9.19 3.83
N ALA A 72 -30.86 8.73 4.39
CA ALA A 72 -29.73 9.60 4.74
C ALA A 72 -28.82 9.85 3.53
N GLU A 73 -28.21 11.03 3.47
CA GLU A 73 -27.09 11.28 2.57
C GLU A 73 -25.88 10.45 2.99
N TRP A 74 -25.13 9.97 2.01
CA TRP A 74 -23.92 9.20 2.24
C TRP A 74 -22.75 9.71 1.40
N LYS A 75 -21.53 9.49 1.90
CA LYS A 75 -20.30 9.99 1.27
C LYS A 75 -19.10 9.09 1.56
N ILE A 76 -18.25 8.90 0.55
CA ILE A 76 -16.91 8.36 0.72
C ILE A 76 -15.92 9.49 0.45
N ILE A 77 -15.03 9.74 1.40
CA ILE A 77 -13.94 10.69 1.30
C ILE A 77 -12.66 9.86 1.26
N TYR A 78 -12.00 9.86 0.11
CA TYR A 78 -10.72 9.20 -0.08
C TYR A 78 -9.65 10.23 -0.44
N LYS A 79 -8.69 10.46 0.47
CA LYS A 79 -7.59 11.40 0.24
C LYS A 79 -6.24 10.77 0.61
N PRO A 80 -5.61 10.01 -0.30
CA PRO A 80 -4.28 9.51 -0.06
C PRO A 80 -3.28 10.67 0.02
N LYS A 81 -2.29 10.55 0.92
CA LYS A 81 -1.17 11.49 1.01
C LYS A 81 0.11 10.79 0.56
N LEU A 82 0.70 11.30 -0.52
CA LEU A 82 2.03 10.90 -0.97
C LEU A 82 3.10 11.60 -0.13
N ASP A 83 4.06 10.83 0.37
CA ASP A 83 5.22 11.35 1.09
C ASP A 83 6.51 10.94 0.38
N GLU A 84 7.01 11.81 -0.50
CA GLU A 84 8.21 11.56 -1.31
C GLU A 84 9.50 11.59 -0.49
N THR A 85 9.48 12.16 0.71
CA THR A 85 10.64 12.17 1.62
C THR A 85 10.98 10.78 2.12
N LYS A 86 10.03 9.85 2.01
CA LYS A 86 10.08 8.51 2.55
C LYS A 86 10.26 7.43 1.47
N MET A 87 10.91 7.76 0.35
CA MET A 87 11.09 6.86 -0.79
C MET A 87 12.23 5.83 -0.59
N PRO A 88 11.95 4.54 -0.34
CA PRO A 88 12.98 3.50 -0.40
C PRO A 88 13.36 3.18 -1.85
N LYS A 89 14.52 2.54 -2.01
CA LYS A 89 15.02 2.03 -3.29
C LYS A 89 15.19 0.53 -3.23
N ILE A 90 14.63 -0.18 -4.20
CA ILE A 90 14.89 -1.59 -4.43
C ILE A 90 15.90 -1.67 -5.56
N ILE A 91 17.03 -2.34 -5.32
CA ILE A 91 18.10 -2.50 -6.31
C ILE A 91 18.27 -3.98 -6.59
N ILE A 92 17.98 -4.37 -7.83
CA ILE A 92 18.10 -5.74 -8.34
C ILE A 92 19.17 -5.72 -9.42
N PRO A 93 20.45 -5.99 -9.06
CA PRO A 93 21.57 -5.90 -9.99
C PRO A 93 21.55 -7.04 -11.03
N PRO A 94 22.27 -6.86 -12.15
CA PRO A 94 22.52 -7.94 -13.10
C PRO A 94 23.33 -9.09 -12.46
N GLY A 95 23.09 -10.32 -12.92
CA GLY A 95 23.93 -11.47 -12.58
C GLY A 95 23.65 -12.09 -11.21
N LYS A 96 24.70 -12.29 -10.40
CA LYS A 96 24.66 -13.00 -9.10
C LYS A 96 24.81 -12.08 -7.88
N GLU A 97 24.95 -10.78 -8.10
CA GLU A 97 24.99 -9.85 -6.98
C GLU A 97 23.65 -9.88 -6.23
N PRO A 98 23.68 -9.82 -4.89
CA PRO A 98 22.46 -9.85 -4.11
C PRO A 98 21.65 -8.57 -4.32
N SER A 99 20.32 -8.71 -4.37
CA SER A 99 19.42 -7.58 -4.27
C SER A 99 19.57 -6.86 -2.93
N ARG A 100 19.25 -5.57 -2.90
CA ARG A 100 19.23 -4.80 -1.67
C ARG A 100 18.11 -3.78 -1.66
N VAL A 101 17.70 -3.41 -0.45
CA VAL A 101 16.80 -2.28 -0.20
C VAL A 101 17.56 -1.20 0.55
N GLU A 102 17.50 0.02 0.04
CA GLU A 102 18.05 1.22 0.68
C GLU A 102 16.87 2.08 1.18
N TYR A 103 16.85 2.39 2.48
CA TYR A 103 15.81 3.19 3.11
C TYR A 103 16.19 4.67 3.21
N PRO A 104 15.21 5.58 3.36
CA PRO A 104 15.45 7.02 3.47
C PRO A 104 16.39 7.41 4.62
N ASP A 105 16.40 6.64 5.71
CA ASP A 105 17.25 6.84 6.88
C ASP A 105 18.71 6.34 6.70
N GLY A 106 19.04 5.85 5.50
CA GLY A 106 20.36 5.30 5.17
C GLY A 106 20.53 3.83 5.54
N ARG A 107 19.52 3.18 6.14
CA ARG A 107 19.57 1.73 6.41
C ARG A 107 19.61 0.95 5.09
N VAL A 108 20.35 -0.14 5.09
CA VAL A 108 20.42 -1.08 3.96
C VAL A 108 20.09 -2.49 4.42
N ASP A 109 19.14 -3.13 3.75
CA ASP A 109 18.86 -4.56 3.90
C ASP A 109 19.42 -5.31 2.68
N LEU A 110 20.33 -6.25 2.91
CA LEU A 110 20.91 -7.10 1.87
C LEU A 110 20.06 -8.35 1.62
N ASN A 111 20.21 -8.94 0.43
CA ASN A 111 19.47 -10.13 -0.02
C ASN A 111 17.95 -9.93 0.02
N ARG A 112 17.50 -8.74 -0.40
CA ARG A 112 16.10 -8.35 -0.29
C ARG A 112 15.66 -7.56 -1.52
N ASP A 113 14.52 -7.95 -2.07
CA ASP A 113 13.87 -7.37 -3.26
C ASP A 113 12.44 -6.86 -2.95
N SER A 114 12.11 -6.73 -1.66
CA SER A 114 10.83 -6.22 -1.16
C SER A 114 11.04 -5.32 0.05
N ILE A 115 10.23 -4.26 0.15
CA ILE A 115 10.33 -3.30 1.25
C ILE A 115 9.58 -3.76 2.50
N ASP A 116 10.14 -3.46 3.67
CA ASP A 116 9.40 -3.49 4.93
C ASP A 116 8.84 -2.09 5.21
N TYR A 117 7.53 -1.90 5.06
CA TYR A 117 6.90 -0.58 5.26
C TYR A 117 7.15 0.00 6.65
N TRP A 118 7.20 -0.84 7.69
CA TRP A 118 7.47 -0.41 9.08
C TRP A 118 8.91 0.11 9.28
N LYS A 119 9.80 -0.07 8.30
CA LYS A 119 11.15 0.52 8.28
C LYS A 119 11.21 1.87 7.54
N ILE A 120 10.13 2.27 6.87
CA ILE A 120 10.02 3.59 6.24
C ILE A 120 9.76 4.62 7.36
N LYS A 121 10.81 5.29 7.81
CA LYS A 121 10.77 6.28 8.90
C LYS A 121 10.64 7.70 8.38
#